data_AF-A0A0Q9DVE6-F1
#
_entry.id   AF-A0A0Q9DVE6-F1
#
_cell.length_a   1.000
_cell.length_b   1.000
_cell.length_c   1.000
_cell.angle_alpha   90.00
_cell.angle_beta   90.00
_cell.angle_gamma   90.00
#
_symmetry.space_group_name_H-M   'P 1'
#
loop_
_entity.id
_entity.type
_entity.pdbx_description
1 polymer ?
#
loop_
_entity_poly.entity_id
_entity_poly.type
_entity_poly.pdbx_seq_one_letter_code
_entity_poly.pdbx_strand_id
1 'polypeptide(L)' 'MANVTWDHDPPTTWIATVSGQAVCFVKRKDIGGWTAGWTDERLWPAPSHLPKALPQATRFFSSLEEAKLAVEHALSP' A
#
# COMPACT_ATOMS: atom_id res chain seq x y z
N MET A 1 -1.63 17.87 -3.29
CA MET A 1 -0.78 16.68 -3.14
C MET A 1 -0.76 16.33 -1.67
N ALA A 2 -1.29 15.17 -1.27
CA ALA A 2 -1.10 14.71 0.10
C ALA A 2 0.38 14.38 0.25
N ASN A 3 1.10 15.04 1.17
CA ASN A 3 2.48 14.71 1.46
C ASN A 3 2.50 13.39 2.24
N VAL A 4 2.71 12.29 1.53
CA VAL A 4 2.90 10.96 2.13
C VAL A 4 4.31 10.90 2.69
N THR A 5 4.44 10.64 3.99
CA THR A 5 5.72 10.32 4.63
C THR A 5 5.80 8.82 4.87
N TRP A 6 6.99 8.25 4.75
CA TRP A 6 7.22 6.82 4.93
C TRP A 6 8.08 6.57 6.16
N ASP A 7 7.47 6.01 7.19
CA ASP A 7 8.16 5.59 8.41
C ASP A 7 8.59 4.13 8.26
N HIS A 8 9.89 3.85 8.43
CA HIS A 8 10.40 2.48 8.40
C HIS A 8 10.24 1.87 9.79
N ASP A 9 9.40 0.84 9.89
CA ASP A 9 9.20 0.00 11.08
C ASP A 9 9.94 -1.34 10.89
N PRO A 10 11.14 -1.49 11.45
CA PRO A 10 12.01 -2.63 11.19
C PRO A 10 11.37 -3.97 11.62
N PRO A 11 11.68 -5.10 10.96
CA PRO A 11 12.74 -5.25 9.97
C PRO A 11 12.30 -5.05 8.51
N THR A 12 11.00 -5.10 8.22
CA THR A 12 10.49 -5.20 6.85
C THR A 12 9.12 -4.55 6.61
N THR A 13 8.75 -3.58 7.45
CA THR A 13 7.47 -2.86 7.35
C THR A 13 7.72 -1.37 7.11
N TRP A 14 6.94 -0.76 6.23
CA TRP A 14 6.91 0.69 6.01
C TRP A 14 5.51 1.18 6.23
N ILE A 15 5.35 2.25 6.99
CA ILE A 15 4.08 2.88 7.27
C ILE A 15 3.99 4.18 6.47
N ALA A 16 2.98 4.30 5.64
CA ALA A 16 2.61 5.54 4.99
C ALA A 16 1.77 6.37 5.97
N THR A 17 2.23 7.59 6.21
CA THR A 17 1.59 8.56 7.09
C THR A 17 1.18 9.79 6.27
N VAL A 18 -0.05 10.26 6.44
CA VAL A 18 -0.56 11.49 5.83
C VAL A 18 -1.07 12.39 6.93
N SER A 19 -0.56 13.63 7.01
CA SER A 19 -0.93 14.59 8.06
C SER A 19 -0.77 14.05 9.49
N GLY A 20 0.23 13.18 9.72
CA GLY A 20 0.49 12.56 11.02
C GLY A 20 -0.37 11.31 11.32
N GLN A 21 -1.25 10.89 10.42
CA GLN A 21 -2.05 9.68 10.56
C GLN A 21 -1.54 8.55 9.67
N ALA A 22 -1.33 7.36 10.24
CA ALA A 22 -1.01 6.16 9.48
C ALA A 22 -2.21 5.75 8.60
N VAL A 23 -1.99 5.67 7.29
CA VAL A 23 -3.03 5.38 6.29
C VAL A 23 -2.81 4.05 5.56
N CYS A 24 -1.57 3.57 5.46
CA CYS A 24 -1.25 2.33 4.79
C CYS A 24 0.02 1.71 5.36
N PHE A 25 0.10 0.38 5.40
CA PHE A 25 1.33 -0.35 5.68
C PHE A 25 1.79 -1.09 4.44
N VAL A 26 3.10 -1.15 4.21
CA VAL A 26 3.76 -1.94 3.18
C VAL A 26 4.70 -2.91 3.87
N LYS A 27 4.36 -4.20 3.82
CA LYS A 27 5.10 -5.27 4.52
C LYS A 27 5.69 -6.26 3.52
N ARG A 28 6.95 -6.65 3.72
CA ARG A 28 7.58 -7.73 2.95
C ARG A 28 6.93 -9.07 3.31
N LYS A 29 6.68 -9.91 2.31
CA LYS A 29 6.21 -11.28 2.51
C LYS A 29 7.39 -12.25 2.52
N ASP A 30 7.28 -13.31 3.33
CA ASP A 30 8.32 -14.34 3.44
C ASP A 30 8.55 -15.09 2.13
N ILE A 31 7.50 -15.21 1.31
CA ILE A 31 7.54 -15.82 -0.02
C ILE A 31 8.14 -14.91 -1.11
N GLY A 32 8.65 -13.74 -0.73
CA GLY A 32 9.05 -12.68 -1.65
C GLY A 32 7.92 -11.71 -1.98
N GLY A 33 8.30 -10.54 -2.48
CA GLY A 33 7.37 -9.44 -2.77
C GLY A 33 6.88 -8.68 -1.54
N TRP A 34 5.91 -7.80 -1.80
CA TRP A 34 5.43 -6.79 -0.87
C TRP A 34 3.91 -6.77 -0.85
N THR A 35 3.33 -6.42 0.28
CA THR A 35 1.89 -6.23 0.40
C THR A 35 1.62 -4.86 0.99
N ALA A 36 0.87 -4.04 0.25
CA ALA A 36 0.33 -2.80 0.76
C ALA A 36 -1.09 -3.06 1.29
N GLY A 37 -1.39 -2.59 2.49
CA GLY A 37 -2.69 -2.68 3.12
C GLY A 37 -3.14 -1.35 3.67
N TRP A 38 -4.34 -0.91 3.28
CA TRP A 38 -4.95 0.28 3.87
C TRP A 38 -5.28 0.02 5.33
N THR A 39 -5.01 1.01 6.19
CA THR A 39 -5.38 0.97 7.61
C THR A 39 -6.73 1.64 7.86
N ASP A 40 -7.28 2.33 6.86
CA ASP A 40 -8.62 2.91 6.84
C ASP A 40 -9.60 2.02 6.04
N GLU A 41 -10.76 2.57 5.67
CA GLU A 41 -11.80 1.85 4.90
C GLU A 41 -11.53 1.82 3.39
N ARG A 42 -10.36 2.28 2.91
CA ARG A 42 -10.05 2.25 1.49
C ARG A 42 -9.84 0.82 1.01
N LEU A 43 -10.19 0.60 -0.25
CA LEU A 43 -9.98 -0.66 -0.94
C LEU A 43 -9.13 -0.41 -2.19
N TRP A 44 -8.19 -1.30 -2.43
CA TRP A 44 -7.52 -1.38 -3.72
C TRP A 44 -8.51 -1.82 -4.79
N PRO A 45 -8.49 -1.20 -5.98
CA PRO A 45 -9.33 -1.65 -7.08
C PRO A 45 -8.97 -3.07 -7.49
N ALA A 46 -9.93 -3.74 -8.14
CA ALA A 46 -9.71 -5.06 -8.70
C ALA A 46 -8.49 -5.06 -9.65
N PRO A 47 -7.62 -6.08 -9.60
CA PRO A 47 -6.50 -6.18 -10.53
C PRO A 47 -6.99 -6.24 -11.98
N SER A 48 -6.29 -5.57 -12.91
CA SER A 48 -6.73 -5.49 -14.32
C SER A 48 -6.88 -6.85 -15.00
N HIS A 49 -6.12 -7.87 -14.57
CA HIS A 49 -6.21 -9.23 -15.08
C HIS A 49 -7.36 -10.05 -14.47
N LEU A 50 -8.00 -9.55 -13.40
CA LEU A 50 -9.15 -10.16 -12.72
C LEU A 50 -10.22 -9.09 -12.42
N PRO A 51 -10.87 -8.51 -13.44
CA PRO A 51 -11.82 -7.40 -13.25
C PRO A 51 -13.09 -7.80 -12.48
N LYS A 52 -13.37 -9.11 -12.36
CA LYS A 52 -14.49 -9.65 -11.56
C LYS A 52 -14.13 -9.82 -10.08
N ALA A 53 -12.86 -9.64 -9.70
CA ALA A 53 -12.46 -9.69 -8.30
C ALA A 53 -13.06 -8.50 -7.54
N LEU A 54 -13.46 -8.73 -6.30
CA LEU A 54 -13.88 -7.65 -5.43
C LEU A 54 -12.68 -6.80 -5.03
N PRO A 55 -12.84 -5.47 -4.86
CA PRO A 55 -11.84 -4.61 -4.23
C PRO A 55 -11.37 -5.21 -2.90
N GLN A 56 -10.08 -5.11 -2.61
CA GLN A 56 -9.46 -5.72 -1.44
C GLN A 56 -8.79 -4.67 -0.58
N ALA A 57 -8.81 -4.83 0.74
CA ALA A 57 -8.08 -3.95 1.66
C ALA A 57 -6.54 -4.04 1.46
N THR A 58 -6.06 -5.16 0.89
CA THR A 58 -4.64 -5.40 0.63
C THR A 58 -4.37 -5.72 -0.84
N ARG A 59 -3.20 -5.30 -1.33
CA ARG A 59 -2.72 -5.62 -2.68
C ARG A 59 -1.26 -6.05 -2.65
N PHE A 60 -0.94 -7.07 -3.45
CA PHE A 60 0.42 -7.59 -3.62
C PHE A 60 1.17 -6.82 -4.72
N PHE A 61 2.46 -6.62 -4.50
CA PHE A 61 3.40 -5.94 -5.38
C PHE A 61 4.72 -6.70 -5.45
N SER A 62 5.42 -6.57 -6.56
CA SER A 62 6.68 -7.29 -6.77
C SER A 62 7.85 -6.63 -6.05
N SER A 63 7.83 -5.29 -5.93
CA SER A 63 8.87 -4.50 -5.27
C SER A 63 8.30 -3.49 -4.26
N LEU A 64 9.18 -3.00 -3.37
CA LEU A 64 8.84 -1.97 -2.39
C LEU A 64 8.48 -0.66 -3.09
N GLU A 65 9.26 -0.29 -4.11
CA GLU A 65 9.08 0.94 -4.88
C GLU A 65 7.72 0.95 -5.59
N GLU A 66 7.33 -0.16 -6.22
CA GLU A 66 5.99 -0.30 -6.83
C GLU A 66 4.88 -0.13 -5.80
N ALA A 67 5.03 -0.77 -4.63
CA ALA A 67 4.05 -0.66 -3.55
C ALA A 67 3.91 0.78 -3.04
N LYS A 68 5.03 1.47 -2.83
CA LYS A 68 5.03 2.87 -2.36
C LYS A 68 4.41 3.82 -3.39
N LEU A 69 4.83 3.70 -4.66
CA LEU A 69 4.30 4.52 -5.75
C LEU A 69 2.80 4.30 -5.92
N ALA A 70 2.32 3.06 -5.83
CA ALA A 70 0.89 2.77 -5.92
C ALA A 70 0.09 3.40 -4.77
N VAL A 71 0.64 3.42 -3.55
CA VAL A 71 0.03 4.08 -2.38
C VAL A 71 -0.02 5.60 -2.60
N GLU A 72 1.07 6.20 -3.05
CA GLU A 72 1.13 7.62 -3.36
C GLU A 72 0.14 8.02 -4.46
N HIS A 73 0.05 7.23 -5.53
CA HIS A 73 -0.93 7.44 -6.60
C HIS A 73 -2.37 7.32 -6.10
N ALA A 74 -2.68 6.34 -5.25
CA ALA A 74 -4.02 6.18 -4.69
C ALA A 74 -4.39 7.26 -3.65
N LEU A 75 -3.41 7.98 -3.11
CA LEU A 75 -3.58 9.12 -2.21
C LEU A 75 -3.55 10.47 -2.94
N SER A 76 -3.15 10.49 -4.22
CA SER A 76 -3.27 11.67 -5.07
C SER A 76 -4.72 11.88 -5.49
N PRO A 77 -5.27 13.11 -5.38
CA PRO A 77 -6.58 13.46 -5.92
C PRO A 77 -6.61 13.38 -7.45
#